data_AF-A0A4Q4ZN21-F1
#
_entry.id   AF-A0A4Q4ZN21-F1
#
_cell.length_a   1.000
_cell.length_b   1.000
_cell.length_c   1.000
_cell.angle_alpha   90.00
_cell.angle_beta   90.00
_cell.angle_gamma   90.00
#
_symmetry.space_group_name_H-M   'P 1'
#
loop_
_entity.id
_entity.type
_entity.pdbx_description
1 polymer ?
#
loop_
_entity_poly.entity_id
_entity_poly.type
_entity_poly.pdbx_seq_one_letter_code
_entity_poly.pdbx_strand_id
1 'polypeptide(L)'
;MIRLRSLTSFAALLAGLAIPALGVEATASAAPGEWEAFHNEFSFVEEDSCGVPGLTLEQVFVVDGRSKVTVHGPDGMHYYAALEQVARTVTNVATGESVTQVIDLRFADLKVTDNGDGTSTIISQRPARVVYLQDGRVIARGATLVRFEALWDNGGTPTDPYDDEFLEEVIIKDVGNPADFCATVIQAVG
;
A
#
# COMPACT_ATOMS: atom_id res chain seq x y z
N MET A 1 0.71 -3.36 -28.36
CA MET A 1 -0.14 -3.94 -29.44
C MET A 1 -0.08 -5.46 -29.36
N ILE A 2 -1.11 -6.10 -28.81
CA ILE A 2 -1.29 -7.55 -28.83
C ILE A 2 -2.76 -7.79 -29.21
N ARG A 3 -2.99 -8.54 -30.30
CA ARG A 3 -4.31 -8.96 -30.76
C ARG A 3 -4.53 -10.39 -30.31
N LEU A 4 -5.60 -10.68 -29.57
CA LEU A 4 -6.07 -12.05 -29.35
C LEU A 4 -7.37 -12.27 -30.12
N ARG A 5 -7.34 -13.24 -31.03
CA ARG A 5 -8.49 -13.67 -31.83
C ARG A 5 -9.31 -14.68 -31.01
N SER A 6 -10.56 -14.33 -30.75
CA SER A 6 -11.62 -15.23 -30.32
C SER A 6 -11.85 -16.33 -31.38
N LEU A 7 -11.97 -17.58 -30.92
CA LEU A 7 -12.53 -18.70 -31.68
C LEU A 7 -13.35 -19.60 -30.74
N THR A 8 -14.64 -19.27 -30.68
CA THR A 8 -15.84 -20.13 -30.70
C THR A 8 -15.75 -21.61 -30.28
N SER A 9 -16.68 -21.93 -29.38
CA SER A 9 -17.20 -23.20 -28.88
C SER A 9 -17.36 -24.36 -29.88
N PHE A 10 -17.13 -25.58 -29.39
CA PHE A 10 -17.82 -26.79 -29.85
C PHE A 10 -18.27 -27.61 -28.63
N ALA A 11 -19.56 -27.89 -28.57
CA ALA A 11 -20.19 -28.77 -27.59
C ALA A 11 -20.32 -30.20 -28.15
N ALA A 12 -20.13 -31.23 -27.31
CA ALA A 12 -20.77 -32.55 -27.49
C ALA A 12 -20.69 -33.45 -26.23
N LEU A 13 -21.88 -33.71 -25.68
CA LEU A 13 -22.44 -35.00 -25.20
C LEU A 13 -21.83 -35.81 -24.01
N LEU A 14 -22.53 -35.67 -22.88
CA LEU A 14 -22.97 -36.63 -21.83
C LEU A 14 -22.47 -38.10 -21.85
N ALA A 15 -21.89 -38.53 -20.71
CA ALA A 15 -22.11 -39.85 -20.10
C ALA A 15 -21.84 -39.77 -18.58
N GLY A 16 -22.79 -40.23 -17.76
CA GLY A 16 -22.77 -40.07 -16.32
C GLY A 16 -21.78 -40.97 -15.57
N LEU A 17 -21.24 -40.43 -14.48
CA LEU A 17 -20.80 -41.17 -13.31
C LEU A 17 -21.27 -40.41 -12.07
N ALA A 18 -22.14 -41.04 -11.27
CA ALA A 18 -22.43 -40.62 -9.92
C ALA A 18 -21.17 -40.88 -9.07
N ILE A 19 -20.44 -39.81 -8.74
CA ILE A 19 -19.32 -39.87 -7.79
C ILE A 19 -19.93 -39.71 -6.39
N PRO A 20 -19.70 -40.63 -5.45
CA PRO A 20 -20.11 -40.43 -4.08
C PRO A 20 -19.42 -39.19 -3.53
N ALA A 21 -20.21 -38.24 -3.02
CA ALA A 21 -19.74 -37.07 -2.32
C ALA A 21 -19.00 -37.51 -1.05
N LEU A 22 -17.69 -37.75 -1.16
CA LEU A 22 -16.80 -37.71 -0.02
C LEU A 22 -16.53 -36.24 0.25
N GLY A 23 -17.26 -35.70 1.23
CA GLY A 23 -17.00 -34.39 1.81
C GLY A 23 -15.60 -34.38 2.39
N VAL A 24 -14.64 -33.96 1.58
CA VAL A 24 -13.42 -33.36 2.09
C VAL A 24 -13.81 -31.91 2.35
N GLU A 25 -14.27 -31.65 3.56
CA GLU A 25 -14.14 -30.31 4.12
C GLU A 25 -12.64 -30.06 4.22
N ALA A 26 -12.05 -29.55 3.14
CA ALA A 26 -10.72 -28.97 3.20
C ALA A 26 -10.86 -27.83 4.21
N THR A 27 -10.43 -28.08 5.44
CA THR A 27 -10.22 -27.00 6.38
C THR A 27 -9.21 -26.07 5.70
N ALA A 28 -9.69 -24.93 5.22
CA ALA A 28 -8.85 -23.85 4.77
C ALA A 28 -8.02 -23.40 5.98
N SER A 29 -6.91 -24.09 6.19
CA SER A 29 -5.92 -23.74 7.18
C SER A 29 -5.11 -22.62 6.56
N ALA A 30 -5.60 -21.39 6.69
CA ALA A 30 -4.82 -20.19 6.44
C ALA A 30 -3.65 -20.18 7.43
N ALA A 31 -2.51 -20.72 7.01
CA ALA A 31 -1.26 -20.49 7.71
C ALA A 31 -1.04 -18.97 7.74
N PRO A 32 -0.67 -18.37 8.88
CA PRO A 32 -0.31 -16.95 8.91
C PRO A 32 0.75 -16.68 7.84
N GLY A 33 0.56 -15.64 7.05
CA GLY A 33 1.55 -15.23 6.05
C GLY A 33 2.92 -15.03 6.71
N GLU A 34 3.96 -15.58 6.10
CA GLU A 34 5.33 -15.37 6.53
C GLU A 34 5.73 -13.91 6.30
N TRP A 35 6.56 -13.36 7.18
CA TRP A 35 7.12 -12.03 6.98
C TRP A 35 8.29 -12.12 6.01
N GLU A 36 8.17 -11.41 4.90
CA GLU A 36 9.21 -11.30 3.88
C GLU A 36 9.92 -9.96 4.01
N ALA A 37 11.25 -10.00 4.12
CA ALA A 37 12.06 -8.79 4.16
C ALA A 37 12.25 -8.21 2.76
N PHE A 38 12.30 -6.89 2.66
CA PHE A 38 12.56 -6.19 1.42
C PHE A 38 13.46 -4.97 1.65
N HIS A 39 14.11 -4.57 0.56
CA HIS A 39 14.92 -3.36 0.46
C HIS A 39 14.65 -2.71 -0.89
N ASN A 40 14.19 -1.46 -0.87
CA ASN A 40 13.86 -0.71 -2.07
C ASN A 40 14.55 0.65 -2.06
N GLU A 41 15.04 1.06 -3.22
CA GLU A 41 15.56 2.40 -3.46
C GLU A 41 14.81 3.03 -4.62
N PHE A 42 14.40 4.28 -4.47
CA PHE A 42 13.77 5.04 -5.54
C PHE A 42 14.00 6.53 -5.35
N SER A 43 13.88 7.29 -6.44
CA SER A 43 13.93 8.73 -6.41
C SER A 43 12.95 9.36 -7.38
N PHE A 44 12.56 10.58 -7.08
CA PHE A 44 11.79 11.42 -7.98
C PHE A 44 12.07 12.89 -7.71
N VAL A 45 11.75 13.72 -8.71
CA VAL A 45 11.82 15.19 -8.61
C VAL A 45 10.39 15.71 -8.64
N GLU A 46 10.05 16.54 -7.66
CA GLU A 46 8.73 17.15 -7.53
C GLU A 46 8.85 18.66 -7.76
N GLU A 47 8.28 19.14 -8.86
CA GLU A 47 8.10 20.57 -9.12
C GLU A 47 6.93 21.13 -8.32
N ASP A 48 6.97 22.43 -8.01
CA ASP A 48 5.98 23.12 -7.19
C ASP A 48 5.66 22.39 -5.87
N SER A 49 6.71 21.81 -5.27
CA SER A 49 6.65 20.97 -4.08
C SER A 49 5.89 21.65 -2.94
N CYS A 50 5.06 20.88 -2.23
CA CYS A 50 4.21 21.40 -1.15
C CYS A 50 3.31 22.58 -1.57
N GLY A 51 3.01 22.72 -2.85
CA GLY A 51 2.18 23.80 -3.40
C GLY A 51 2.89 25.16 -3.46
N VAL A 52 4.23 25.20 -3.34
CA VAL A 52 5.03 26.42 -3.45
C VAL A 52 5.53 26.57 -4.89
N PRO A 53 5.04 27.56 -5.67
CA PRO A 53 5.46 27.72 -7.05
C PRO A 53 6.97 27.95 -7.18
N GLY A 54 7.61 27.20 -8.07
CA GLY A 54 9.05 27.27 -8.34
C GLY A 54 9.95 26.56 -7.31
N LEU A 55 9.39 25.93 -6.28
CA LEU A 55 10.14 25.08 -5.36
C LEU A 55 10.26 23.67 -5.95
N THR A 56 11.46 23.31 -6.40
CA THR A 56 11.75 21.96 -6.91
C THR A 56 12.54 21.18 -5.87
N LEU A 57 11.99 20.06 -5.39
CA LEU A 57 12.64 19.16 -4.45
C LEU A 57 12.95 17.83 -5.12
N GLU A 58 14.22 17.42 -5.08
CA GLU A 58 14.60 16.04 -5.35
C GLU A 58 14.42 15.22 -4.08
N GLN A 59 13.84 14.03 -4.21
CA GLN A 59 13.59 13.12 -3.11
C GLN A 59 14.20 11.76 -3.41
N VAL A 60 15.05 11.28 -2.52
CA VAL A 60 15.69 9.97 -2.60
C VAL A 60 15.25 9.15 -1.40
N PHE A 61 14.80 7.92 -1.65
CA PHE A 61 14.27 7.02 -0.65
C PHE A 61 15.09 5.75 -0.59
N VAL A 62 15.40 5.33 0.63
CA VAL A 62 15.84 3.97 0.96
C VAL A 62 14.83 3.41 1.93
N VAL A 63 14.19 2.29 1.57
CA VAL A 63 13.15 1.65 2.36
C VAL A 63 13.60 0.26 2.72
N ASP A 64 13.81 0.04 4.01
CA ASP A 64 14.05 -1.27 4.60
C ASP A 64 12.80 -1.70 5.36
N GLY A 65 12.33 -2.92 5.11
CA GLY A 65 11.11 -3.36 5.76
C GLY A 65 10.88 -4.85 5.69
N ARG A 66 9.72 -5.20 6.21
CA ARG A 66 9.12 -6.51 6.00
C ARG A 66 7.63 -6.37 5.80
N SER A 67 7.10 -7.20 4.92
CA SER A 67 5.67 -7.28 4.64
C SER A 67 5.19 -8.72 4.84
N LYS A 68 3.88 -8.88 4.95
CA LYS A 68 3.24 -10.19 4.86
C LYS A 68 1.86 -10.03 4.27
N VAL A 69 1.39 -11.11 3.65
CA VAL A 69 0.01 -11.24 3.19
C VAL A 69 -0.64 -12.40 3.93
N THR A 70 -1.76 -12.15 4.60
CA THR A 70 -2.54 -13.19 5.28
C THR A 70 -3.88 -13.35 4.59
N VAL A 71 -4.26 -14.59 4.28
CA VAL A 71 -5.57 -14.91 3.72
C VAL A 71 -6.57 -15.10 4.86
N HIS A 72 -7.72 -14.42 4.82
CA HIS A 72 -8.75 -14.48 5.85
C HIS A 72 -10.07 -15.07 5.34
N GLY A 73 -10.70 -15.88 6.20
CA GLY A 73 -12.09 -16.32 6.01
C GLY A 73 -12.31 -17.32 4.86
N PRO A 74 -13.56 -17.74 4.65
CA PRO A 74 -13.92 -18.63 3.54
C PRO A 74 -13.80 -17.96 2.17
N ASP A 75 -13.87 -16.62 2.11
CA ASP A 75 -13.82 -15.84 0.87
C ASP A 75 -12.39 -15.70 0.32
N GLY A 76 -11.37 -16.08 1.10
CA GLY A 76 -9.99 -16.14 0.62
C GLY A 76 -9.34 -14.77 0.39
N MET A 77 -9.85 -13.69 1.00
CA MET A 77 -9.35 -12.33 0.77
C MET A 77 -7.96 -12.11 1.40
N HIS A 78 -7.11 -11.36 0.68
CA HIS A 78 -5.73 -11.07 1.06
C HIS A 78 -5.66 -9.82 1.93
N TYR A 79 -4.99 -9.91 3.08
CA TYR A 79 -4.75 -8.80 3.99
C TYR A 79 -3.26 -8.51 4.07
N TYR A 80 -2.86 -7.29 3.74
CA TYR A 80 -1.48 -6.86 3.78
C TYR A 80 -1.13 -6.21 5.12
N ALA A 81 0.10 -6.44 5.57
CA ALA A 81 0.70 -5.71 6.67
C ALA A 81 2.19 -5.45 6.40
N ALA A 82 2.67 -4.28 6.79
CA ALA A 82 4.07 -3.88 6.65
C ALA A 82 4.62 -3.18 7.89
N LEU A 83 5.92 -3.37 8.10
CA LEU A 83 6.75 -2.66 9.07
C LEU A 83 7.97 -2.15 8.31
N GLU A 84 8.14 -0.84 8.25
CA GLU A 84 9.12 -0.19 7.37
C GLU A 84 9.87 0.90 8.11
N GLN A 85 11.13 1.06 7.75
CA GLN A 85 11.93 2.24 8.03
C GLN A 85 12.32 2.87 6.71
N VAL A 86 11.96 4.13 6.54
CA VAL A 86 12.20 4.91 5.33
C VAL A 86 13.23 5.98 5.66
N ALA A 87 14.39 5.94 5.02
CA ALA A 87 15.28 7.08 4.94
C ALA A 87 14.94 7.89 3.68
N ARG A 88 14.47 9.12 3.87
CA ARG A 88 14.14 10.06 2.79
C ARG A 88 15.09 11.25 2.86
N THR A 89 15.92 11.41 1.84
CA THR A 89 16.71 12.62 1.65
C THR A 89 15.94 13.56 0.73
N VAL A 90 15.76 14.80 1.17
CA VAL A 90 15.12 15.86 0.39
C VAL A 90 16.15 16.92 0.10
N THR A 91 16.30 17.29 -1.17
CA THR A 91 17.26 18.30 -1.61
C THR A 91 16.53 19.38 -2.39
N ASN A 92 16.72 20.65 -2.00
CA ASN A 92 16.29 21.78 -2.82
C ASN A 92 17.23 21.90 -4.03
N VAL A 93 16.69 21.71 -5.23
CA VAL A 93 17.49 21.66 -6.47
C VAL A 93 18.14 23.01 -6.78
N ALA A 94 17.54 24.12 -6.36
CA ALA A 94 18.07 25.47 -6.62
C ALA A 94 19.24 25.83 -5.70
N THR A 95 19.22 25.38 -4.45
CA THR A 95 20.22 25.77 -3.42
C THR A 95 21.24 24.67 -3.14
N GLY A 96 20.89 23.40 -3.38
CA GLY A 96 21.68 22.23 -2.99
C GLY A 96 21.58 21.87 -1.51
N GLU A 97 20.81 22.62 -0.72
CA GLU A 97 20.56 22.32 0.70
C GLU A 97 19.71 21.05 0.82
N SER A 98 20.04 20.19 1.78
CA SER A 98 19.36 18.91 1.96
C SER A 98 19.09 18.55 3.41
N VAL A 99 18.04 17.76 3.62
CA VAL A 99 17.68 17.18 4.90
C VAL A 99 17.37 15.70 4.74
N THR A 100 17.96 14.88 5.62
CA THR A 100 17.64 13.46 5.70
C THR A 100 16.65 13.20 6.82
N GLN A 101 15.56 12.56 6.46
CA GLN A 101 14.46 12.17 7.32
C GLN A 101 14.45 10.66 7.50
N VAL A 102 14.34 10.17 8.72
CA VAL A 102 14.01 8.77 8.99
C VAL A 102 12.56 8.69 9.42
N ILE A 103 11.81 7.75 8.86
CA ILE A 103 10.39 7.58 9.09
C ILE A 103 10.11 6.11 9.39
N ASP A 104 9.54 5.84 10.57
CA ASP A 104 9.01 4.51 10.87
C ASP A 104 7.55 4.43 10.42
N LEU A 105 7.24 3.48 9.53
CA LEU A 105 5.89 3.19 9.07
C LEU A 105 5.44 1.82 9.57
N ARG A 106 4.18 1.77 9.98
CA ARG A 106 3.48 0.52 10.23
C ARG A 106 2.16 0.59 9.50
N PHE A 107 1.80 -0.46 8.81
CA PHE A 107 0.60 -0.51 8.02
C PHE A 107 -0.06 -1.86 8.21
N ALA A 108 -1.39 -1.88 8.27
CA ALA A 108 -2.16 -3.10 8.20
C ALA A 108 -3.55 -2.82 7.62
N ASP A 109 -4.00 -3.75 6.79
CA ASP A 109 -5.40 -3.85 6.40
C ASP A 109 -6.21 -4.35 7.58
N LEU A 110 -7.33 -3.68 7.84
CA LEU A 110 -8.27 -4.01 8.89
C LEU A 110 -9.48 -4.75 8.34
N LYS A 111 -9.88 -4.43 7.10
CA LYS A 111 -11.01 -5.07 6.42
C LYS A 111 -10.80 -4.98 4.91
N VAL A 112 -11.05 -6.08 4.23
CA VAL A 112 -11.13 -6.17 2.78
C VAL A 112 -12.52 -6.66 2.43
N THR A 113 -13.18 -6.04 1.46
CA THR A 113 -14.54 -6.36 1.01
C THR A 113 -14.57 -6.39 -0.51
N ASP A 114 -14.92 -7.54 -1.10
CA ASP A 114 -15.34 -7.59 -2.50
C ASP A 114 -16.74 -6.98 -2.62
N ASN A 115 -16.89 -5.98 -3.48
CA ASN A 115 -18.16 -5.28 -3.70
C ASN A 115 -19.07 -6.02 -4.70
N GLY A 116 -18.56 -7.04 -5.40
CA GLY A 116 -19.30 -7.85 -6.36
C GLY A 116 -19.55 -7.18 -7.72
N ASP A 117 -18.95 -6.01 -7.95
CA ASP A 117 -19.05 -5.22 -9.18
C ASP A 117 -17.70 -5.10 -9.93
N GLY A 118 -16.73 -5.92 -9.56
CA GLY A 118 -15.36 -5.84 -10.06
C GLY A 118 -14.47 -4.90 -9.24
N THR A 119 -14.93 -4.42 -8.08
CA THR A 119 -14.12 -3.59 -7.18
C THR A 119 -13.98 -4.20 -5.79
N SER A 120 -12.90 -3.82 -5.11
CA SER A 120 -12.61 -4.16 -3.72
C SER A 120 -12.49 -2.89 -2.88
N THR A 121 -13.11 -2.90 -1.70
CA THR A 121 -12.94 -1.85 -0.69
C THR A 121 -12.00 -2.34 0.40
N ILE A 122 -10.93 -1.60 0.66
CA ILE A 122 -9.92 -1.90 1.69
C ILE A 122 -9.90 -0.79 2.73
N ILE A 123 -10.13 -1.15 3.99
CA ILE A 123 -9.93 -0.26 5.13
C ILE A 123 -8.57 -0.57 5.74
N SER A 124 -7.66 0.39 5.72
CA SER A 124 -6.30 0.22 6.24
C SER A 124 -5.98 1.25 7.31
N GLN A 125 -4.97 0.95 8.12
CA GLN A 125 -4.56 1.82 9.21
C GLN A 125 -3.05 1.91 9.32
N ARG A 126 -2.58 3.13 9.62
CA ARG A 126 -1.20 3.40 10.03
C ARG A 126 -1.17 4.25 11.31
N PRO A 127 -0.21 4.01 12.23
CA PRO A 127 0.01 4.90 13.36
C PRO A 127 0.70 6.19 12.91
N ALA A 128 0.94 7.11 13.84
CA ALA A 128 1.69 8.33 13.60
C ALA A 128 3.01 8.11 12.88
N ARG A 129 3.20 8.88 11.81
CA ARG A 129 4.50 9.16 11.23
C ARG A 129 5.35 9.91 12.25
N VAL A 130 6.53 9.42 12.58
CA VAL A 130 7.55 10.21 13.30
C VAL A 130 8.67 10.48 12.33
N VAL A 131 9.09 11.73 12.24
CA VAL A 131 10.20 12.14 11.39
C VAL A 131 11.37 12.49 12.28
N TYR A 132 12.47 11.78 12.07
CA TYR A 132 13.75 12.04 12.71
C TYR A 132 14.71 12.65 11.70
N LEU A 133 15.62 13.49 12.16
CA LEU A 133 16.86 13.74 11.43
C LEU A 133 17.79 12.54 11.54
N GLN A 134 18.81 12.50 10.68
CA GLN A 134 19.81 11.42 10.70
C GLN A 134 20.57 11.31 12.04
N ASP A 135 20.63 12.38 12.84
CA ASP A 135 21.21 12.38 14.19
C ASP A 135 20.25 11.84 15.28
N GLY A 136 19.05 11.39 14.90
CA GLY A 136 18.03 10.83 15.78
C GLY A 136 17.11 11.88 16.43
N ARG A 137 17.28 13.18 16.17
CA ARG A 137 16.39 14.22 16.71
C ARG A 137 15.04 14.16 16.01
N VAL A 138 13.95 14.17 16.78
CA VAL A 138 12.59 14.27 16.25
C VAL A 138 12.33 15.71 15.76
N ILE A 139 11.94 15.86 14.50
CA ILE A 139 11.57 17.17 13.92
C ILE A 139 10.07 17.30 13.62
N ALA A 140 9.35 16.19 13.47
CA ALA A 140 7.90 16.23 13.33
C ALA A 140 7.23 14.94 13.84
N ARG A 141 6.02 15.09 14.36
CA ARG A 141 5.14 13.98 14.77
C ARG A 141 3.79 14.16 14.08
N GLY A 142 3.36 13.15 13.37
CA GLY A 142 2.07 13.09 12.68
C GLY A 142 0.96 12.68 13.63
N ALA A 143 -0.26 12.64 13.10
CA ALA A 143 -1.44 12.17 13.82
C ALA A 143 -1.23 10.78 14.40
N THR A 144 -1.59 10.56 15.66
CA THR A 144 -1.44 9.28 16.39
C THR A 144 -1.97 8.07 15.64
N LEU A 145 -3.01 8.25 14.82
CA LEU A 145 -3.62 7.21 14.02
C LEU A 145 -4.32 7.81 12.81
N VAL A 146 -4.02 7.26 11.63
CA VAL A 146 -4.73 7.56 10.38
C VAL A 146 -5.34 6.26 9.87
N ARG A 147 -6.63 6.32 9.55
CA ARG A 147 -7.37 5.25 8.87
C ARG A 147 -7.95 5.80 7.58
N PHE A 148 -7.83 5.03 6.53
CA PHE A 148 -8.34 5.37 5.22
C PHE A 148 -9.06 4.18 4.62
N GLU A 149 -9.96 4.49 3.72
CA GLU A 149 -10.66 3.56 2.86
C GLU A 149 -10.14 3.76 1.45
N ALA A 150 -9.69 2.68 0.82
CA ALA A 150 -9.21 2.67 -0.55
C ALA A 150 -10.11 1.79 -1.42
N LEU A 151 -10.45 2.29 -2.59
CA LEU A 151 -11.19 1.56 -3.62
C LEU A 151 -10.21 1.11 -4.70
N TRP A 152 -10.30 -0.17 -5.06
CA TRP A 152 -9.47 -0.83 -6.07
C TRP A 152 -10.37 -1.50 -7.11
N ASP A 153 -10.03 -1.37 -8.39
CA ASP A 153 -10.54 -2.27 -9.44
C ASP A 153 -9.81 -3.59 -9.29
N ASN A 154 -10.55 -4.69 -9.16
CA ASN A 154 -9.98 -6.02 -8.97
C ASN A 154 -10.02 -6.89 -10.24
N GLY A 155 -10.38 -6.32 -11.40
CA GLY A 155 -10.40 -7.05 -12.67
C GLY A 155 -11.40 -8.22 -12.73
N GLY A 156 -12.26 -8.38 -11.72
CA GLY A 156 -13.10 -9.56 -11.52
C GLY A 156 -12.41 -10.73 -10.80
N THR A 157 -11.22 -10.51 -10.24
CA THR A 157 -10.38 -11.47 -9.53
C THR A 157 -10.08 -10.99 -8.10
N PRO A 158 -11.08 -10.90 -7.21
CA PRO A 158 -10.94 -10.32 -5.85
C PRO A 158 -9.91 -11.01 -4.94
N THR A 159 -9.49 -12.24 -5.27
CA THR A 159 -8.45 -12.98 -4.52
C THR A 159 -7.08 -12.94 -5.19
N ASP A 160 -6.93 -12.26 -6.33
CA ASP A 160 -5.66 -12.05 -7.03
C ASP A 160 -5.28 -10.57 -6.95
N PRO A 161 -4.43 -10.15 -6.00
CA PRO A 161 -4.09 -8.73 -5.86
C PRO A 161 -3.08 -8.23 -6.91
N TYR A 162 -2.60 -9.09 -7.83
CA TYR A 162 -1.52 -8.72 -8.75
C TYR A 162 -2.00 -7.93 -9.99
N ASP A 163 -3.30 -7.97 -10.30
CA ASP A 163 -3.92 -7.19 -11.38
C ASP A 163 -4.82 -6.05 -10.88
N ASP A 164 -4.85 -5.82 -9.56
CA ASP A 164 -5.61 -4.74 -8.96
C ASP A 164 -5.09 -3.35 -9.37
N GLU A 165 -6.00 -2.43 -9.68
CA GLU A 165 -5.70 -1.02 -9.98
C GLU A 165 -6.31 -0.08 -8.92
N PHE A 166 -5.49 0.84 -8.41
CA PHE A 166 -5.94 1.84 -7.44
C PHE A 166 -6.88 2.86 -8.09
N LEU A 167 -8.04 3.10 -7.47
CA LEU A 167 -9.03 4.08 -7.95
C LEU A 167 -9.10 5.33 -7.06
N GLU A 168 -9.30 5.15 -5.76
CA GLU A 168 -9.55 6.27 -4.84
C GLU A 168 -9.09 5.94 -3.41
N GLU A 169 -8.70 6.96 -2.64
CA GLU A 169 -8.45 6.87 -1.20
C GLU A 169 -9.16 8.02 -0.46
N VAL A 170 -9.83 7.69 0.64
CA VAL A 170 -10.47 8.67 1.53
C VAL A 170 -10.01 8.45 2.97
N ILE A 171 -9.58 9.53 3.63
CA ILE A 171 -9.28 9.49 5.07
C ILE A 171 -10.60 9.45 5.85
N ILE A 172 -10.89 8.30 6.47
CA ILE A 172 -12.11 8.08 7.27
C ILE A 172 -11.89 8.28 8.76
N LYS A 173 -10.62 8.36 9.22
CA LYS A 173 -10.28 8.73 10.60
C LYS A 173 -8.89 9.35 10.66
N ASP A 174 -8.81 10.51 11.29
CA ASP A 174 -7.56 11.18 11.61
C ASP A 174 -7.59 11.61 13.08
N VAL A 175 -6.69 11.07 13.90
CA VAL A 175 -6.63 11.37 15.34
C VAL A 175 -5.26 11.93 15.69
N GLY A 176 -5.21 13.19 16.10
CA GLY A 176 -4.03 13.86 16.61
C GLY A 176 -3.93 15.30 16.11
N ASN A 177 -2.82 15.97 16.46
CA ASN A 177 -2.46 17.25 15.87
C ASN A 177 -1.32 16.99 14.88
N PRO A 178 -1.60 16.83 13.56
CA PRO A 178 -0.55 16.55 12.60
C PRO A 178 0.38 17.75 12.50
N ALA A 179 1.69 17.54 12.71
CA ALA A 179 2.68 18.54 12.33
C ALA A 179 2.53 18.86 10.83
N ASP A 180 2.73 20.13 10.46
CA ASP A 180 2.90 20.52 9.06
C ASP A 180 4.28 20.04 8.59
N PHE A 181 4.30 18.82 8.05
CA PHE A 181 5.50 18.19 7.53
C PHE A 181 6.09 18.97 6.37
N CYS A 182 5.25 19.60 5.54
CA CYS A 182 5.69 20.43 4.43
C CYS A 182 6.43 21.67 4.94
N ALA A 183 5.83 22.42 5.86
CA ALA A 183 6.49 23.57 6.47
C ALA A 183 7.81 23.18 7.15
N THR A 184 7.86 22.02 7.82
CA THR A 184 9.08 21.53 8.49
C THR A 184 10.18 21.20 7.48
N VAL A 185 9.86 20.52 6.37
CA VAL A 185 10.81 20.18 5.31
C VAL A 185 11.32 21.45 4.64
N ILE A 186 10.42 22.34 4.23
CA ILE A 186 10.76 23.62 3.58
C ILE A 186 11.72 24.42 4.47
N GLN A 187 11.40 24.59 5.76
CA GLN A 187 12.28 25.29 6.70
C GLN A 187 13.68 24.69 6.80
N ALA A 188 13.83 23.39 6.58
CA ALA A 188 15.12 22.71 6.65
C ALA A 188 15.96 22.83 5.37
N VAL A 189 15.33 23.00 4.20
CA VAL A 189 16.01 23.02 2.89
C VAL A 189 16.02 24.40 2.21
N GLY A 190 15.42 25.40 2.84
CA GLY A 190 15.36 26.79 2.34
C GLY A 190 14.37 26.94 1.21
#